data_AF-A0A847N084-F1
#
_entry.id   AF-A0A847N084-F1
#
_cell.length_a   1.000
_cell.length_b   1.000
_cell.length_c   1.000
_cell.angle_alpha   90.00
_cell.angle_beta   90.00
_cell.angle_gamma   90.00
#
_symmetry.space_group_name_H-M   'P 1'
#
loop_
_entity.id
_entity.type
_entity.pdbx_description
1 polymer ?
#
loop_
_entity_poly.entity_id
_entity_poly.type
_entity_poly.pdbx_seq_one_letter_code
_entity_poly.pdbx_strand_id
1 'polypeptide(L)'
;KVLNARVDASFEARNSLGRNYTDFLQFNTSTNGFFSFVPYNQGLLKEGQVTFRVDFSDLVPRLTASLAPEFLNPILSAMERATISFSYALKMRSFDQVLPSSIQEYSIEGVLLPGSRALSSFALELGLDGVATEKLALSSADLEEQVGEIRSRLPKATQVILGTVGVATQERVRTEWVVVVSGQVALYDLNPLKVVYDSQEIEAVASGTTFEEARDEAFRRFGSIAKYLVGAYMFRN
;
A
#
# COMPACT_ATOMS: atom_id res chain seq x y z
N LYS A 1 -34.95 5.61 -1.37
CA LYS A 1 -34.07 5.59 -2.57
C LYS A 1 -33.83 7.02 -2.99
N VAL A 2 -32.60 7.39 -3.34
CA VAL A 2 -32.27 8.74 -3.80
C VAL A 2 -31.88 8.64 -5.27
N LEU A 3 -32.55 9.39 -6.15
CA LEU A 3 -32.40 9.29 -7.60
C LEU A 3 -31.54 10.44 -8.13
N ASN A 4 -30.67 10.17 -9.09
CA ASN A 4 -29.81 11.17 -9.75
C ASN A 4 -29.07 12.10 -8.77
N ALA A 5 -28.70 11.59 -7.61
CA ALA A 5 -28.03 12.36 -6.57
C ALA A 5 -26.55 12.04 -6.54
N ARG A 6 -25.75 13.08 -6.26
CA ARG A 6 -24.34 12.95 -5.99
C ARG A 6 -24.14 12.33 -4.61
N VAL A 7 -23.26 11.34 -4.53
CA VAL A 7 -22.93 10.59 -3.31
C VAL A 7 -21.42 10.56 -3.18
N ASP A 8 -20.92 10.96 -2.04
CA ASP A 8 -19.51 10.83 -1.67
C ASP A 8 -19.33 9.54 -0.88
N ALA A 9 -18.36 8.72 -1.25
CA ALA A 9 -17.87 7.60 -0.47
C ALA A 9 -16.52 7.98 0.15
N SER A 10 -16.37 7.83 1.45
CA SER A 10 -15.11 8.02 2.16
C SER A 10 -14.64 6.72 2.79
N PHE A 11 -13.34 6.46 2.74
CA PHE A 11 -12.72 5.29 3.35
C PHE A 11 -11.28 5.58 3.74
N GLU A 12 -10.73 4.78 4.67
CA GLU A 12 -9.33 4.88 5.05
C GLU A 12 -8.44 4.12 4.08
N ALA A 13 -7.29 4.71 3.78
CA ALA A 13 -6.25 4.14 2.95
C ALA A 13 -4.87 4.44 3.52
N ARG A 14 -3.86 3.69 3.10
CA ARG A 14 -2.44 3.89 3.42
C ARG A 14 -1.66 4.08 2.13
N ASN A 15 -0.87 5.15 2.06
CA ASN A 15 -0.06 5.42 0.88
C ASN A 15 1.20 4.53 0.84
N SER A 16 1.97 4.63 -0.24
CA SER A 16 3.18 3.83 -0.45
C SER A 16 4.33 4.13 0.54
N LEU A 17 4.20 5.17 1.36
CA LEU A 17 5.15 5.54 2.42
C LEU A 17 4.63 5.18 3.83
N GLY A 18 3.61 4.32 3.91
CA GLY A 18 3.07 3.82 5.19
C GLY A 18 2.16 4.79 5.94
N ARG A 19 1.79 5.94 5.34
CA ARG A 19 0.93 6.94 6.01
C ARG A 19 -0.54 6.70 5.71
N ASN A 20 -1.35 6.65 6.77
CA ASN A 20 -2.80 6.58 6.66
C ASN A 20 -3.39 7.94 6.23
N TYR A 21 -4.45 7.91 5.43
CA TYR A 21 -5.22 9.07 5.00
C TYR A 21 -6.67 8.65 4.71
N THR A 22 -7.57 9.62 4.66
CA THR A 22 -8.94 9.42 4.19
C THR A 22 -9.01 9.72 2.70
N ASP A 23 -9.48 8.75 1.93
CA ASP A 23 -9.73 8.89 0.50
C ASP A 23 -11.22 9.06 0.21
N PHE A 24 -11.54 9.66 -0.93
CA PHE A 24 -12.89 10.00 -1.34
C PHE A 24 -13.15 9.61 -2.80
N LEU A 25 -14.30 9.01 -3.05
CA LEU A 25 -14.80 8.75 -4.40
C LEU A 25 -16.20 9.34 -4.54
N GLN A 26 -16.47 9.94 -5.69
CA GLN A 26 -17.75 10.55 -5.97
C GLN A 26 -18.54 9.70 -6.98
N PHE A 27 -19.81 9.48 -6.69
CA PHE A 27 -20.74 8.72 -7.51
C PHE A 27 -22.00 9.53 -7.78
N ASN A 28 -22.72 9.14 -8.83
CA ASN A 28 -24.11 9.58 -9.05
C ASN A 28 -25.02 8.36 -8.99
N THR A 29 -26.12 8.46 -8.24
CA THR A 29 -27.14 7.40 -8.27
C THR A 29 -27.83 7.39 -9.63
N SER A 30 -28.09 6.21 -10.17
CA SER A 30 -28.84 6.06 -11.43
C SER A 30 -30.32 6.45 -11.29
N THR A 31 -31.05 6.41 -12.39
CA THR A 31 -32.53 6.57 -12.42
C THR A 31 -33.26 5.54 -11.57
N ASN A 32 -32.63 4.40 -11.25
CA ASN A 32 -33.16 3.37 -10.37
C ASN A 32 -32.71 3.54 -8.90
N GLY A 33 -31.88 4.55 -8.61
CA GLY A 33 -31.37 4.89 -7.28
C GLY A 33 -30.21 4.04 -6.80
N PHE A 34 -29.52 3.35 -7.71
CA PHE A 34 -28.37 2.48 -7.40
C PHE A 34 -27.10 2.99 -8.07
N PHE A 35 -25.96 2.66 -7.48
CA PHE A 35 -24.61 2.82 -8.02
C PHE A 35 -23.74 1.65 -7.53
N SER A 36 -22.61 1.40 -8.18
CA SER A 36 -21.65 0.39 -7.75
C SER A 36 -20.40 1.08 -7.19
N PHE A 37 -19.96 0.64 -6.01
CA PHE A 37 -18.74 1.10 -5.40
C PHE A 37 -17.59 0.15 -5.76
N VAL A 38 -16.58 0.68 -6.45
CA VAL A 38 -15.36 -0.04 -6.78
C VAL A 38 -14.18 0.82 -6.31
N PRO A 39 -13.47 0.44 -5.23
CA PRO A 39 -12.37 1.24 -4.70
C PRO A 39 -11.11 1.05 -5.57
N TYR A 40 -10.83 1.99 -6.46
CA TYR A 40 -9.63 1.92 -7.32
C TYR A 40 -8.32 2.14 -6.54
N ASN A 41 -8.36 2.82 -5.39
CA ASN A 41 -7.17 3.13 -4.60
C ASN A 41 -6.52 1.88 -3.97
N GLN A 42 -5.34 1.49 -4.47
CA GLN A 42 -4.55 0.34 -4.00
C GLN A 42 -4.15 0.40 -2.52
N GLY A 43 -4.18 1.59 -1.93
CA GLY A 43 -3.92 1.80 -0.51
C GLY A 43 -5.08 1.46 0.43
N LEU A 44 -6.25 1.05 -0.08
CA LEU A 44 -7.37 0.64 0.77
C LEU A 44 -6.89 -0.35 1.85
N LEU A 45 -7.20 -0.06 3.11
CA LEU A 45 -6.79 -0.92 4.22
C LEU A 45 -7.38 -2.34 4.07
N LYS A 46 -6.77 -3.34 4.71
CA LYS A 46 -7.30 -4.70 4.69
C LYS A 46 -8.69 -4.78 5.31
N GLU A 47 -8.94 -4.03 6.37
CA GLU A 47 -10.23 -3.95 7.04
C GLU A 47 -10.55 -2.51 7.39
N GLY A 48 -11.84 -2.19 7.42
CA GLY A 48 -12.28 -0.84 7.74
C GLY A 48 -13.76 -0.63 7.44
N GLN A 49 -14.10 0.64 7.25
CA GLN A 49 -15.46 1.07 6.97
C GLN A 49 -15.47 2.00 5.76
N VAL A 50 -16.43 1.79 4.85
CA VAL A 50 -16.77 2.76 3.79
C VAL A 50 -18.02 3.49 4.23
N THR A 51 -17.97 4.81 4.25
CA THR A 51 -19.11 5.66 4.59
C THR A 51 -19.57 6.40 3.34
N PHE A 52 -20.85 6.26 3.01
CA PHE A 52 -21.50 6.96 1.92
C PHE A 52 -22.35 8.09 2.47
N ARG A 53 -22.25 9.28 1.86
CA ARG A 53 -23.01 10.47 2.21
C ARG A 53 -23.59 11.09 0.95
N VAL A 54 -24.83 11.54 0.99
CA VAL A 54 -25.38 12.36 -0.10
C VAL A 54 -24.66 13.72 -0.10
N ASP A 55 -24.15 14.14 -1.26
CA ASP A 55 -23.57 15.47 -1.39
C ASP A 55 -24.70 16.51 -1.52
N PHE A 56 -24.72 17.43 -0.56
CA PHE A 56 -25.69 18.52 -0.51
C PHE A 56 -25.06 19.89 -0.76
N SER A 57 -23.82 19.94 -1.26
CA SER A 57 -23.07 21.17 -1.55
C SER A 57 -23.88 22.19 -2.35
N ASP A 58 -24.70 21.75 -3.31
CA ASP A 58 -25.57 22.62 -4.11
C ASP A 58 -26.90 22.98 -3.42
N LEU A 59 -27.36 22.19 -2.47
CA LEU A 59 -28.66 22.38 -1.80
C LEU A 59 -28.54 23.30 -0.59
N VAL A 60 -27.47 23.16 0.20
CA VAL A 60 -27.25 23.94 1.42
C VAL A 60 -27.29 25.46 1.16
N PRO A 61 -26.57 26.03 0.17
CA PRO A 61 -26.62 27.48 -0.09
C PRO A 61 -28.02 27.99 -0.45
N ARG A 62 -28.79 27.19 -1.21
CA ARG A 62 -30.16 27.55 -1.62
C ARG A 62 -31.11 27.56 -0.42
N LEU A 63 -30.98 26.59 0.49
CA LEU A 63 -31.76 26.54 1.72
C LEU A 63 -31.41 27.70 2.65
N THR A 64 -30.11 28.00 2.83
CA THR A 64 -29.64 29.12 3.65
C THR A 64 -30.15 30.46 3.15
N ALA A 65 -30.29 30.64 1.83
CA ALA A 65 -30.84 31.87 1.25
C ALA A 65 -32.36 32.01 1.43
N SER A 66 -33.08 30.92 1.72
CA SER A 66 -34.55 30.87 1.63
C SER A 66 -35.25 30.61 2.97
N LEU A 67 -34.52 30.16 4.00
CA LEU A 67 -35.09 29.75 5.29
C LEU A 67 -34.44 30.50 6.44
N ALA A 68 -35.25 30.86 7.45
CA ALA A 68 -34.75 31.38 8.70
C ALA A 68 -34.01 30.29 9.51
N PRO A 69 -33.01 30.65 10.35
CA PRO A 69 -32.14 29.70 11.04
C PRO A 69 -32.88 28.61 11.85
N GLU A 70 -34.00 28.96 12.46
CA GLU A 70 -34.83 28.05 13.28
C GLU A 70 -35.42 26.89 12.48
N PHE A 71 -35.67 27.07 11.18
CA PHE A 71 -36.15 26.03 10.28
C PHE A 71 -35.00 25.35 9.52
N LEU A 72 -33.91 26.07 9.28
CA LEU A 72 -32.73 25.57 8.58
C LEU A 72 -31.95 24.55 9.42
N ASN A 73 -31.73 24.84 10.71
CA ASN A 73 -30.86 24.02 11.57
C ASN A 73 -31.33 22.55 11.68
N PRO A 74 -32.63 22.24 11.90
CA PRO A 74 -33.10 20.86 11.91
C PRO A 74 -32.86 20.12 10.59
N ILE A 75 -32.96 20.82 9.45
CA ILE A 75 -32.76 20.26 8.11
C ILE A 75 -31.28 19.95 7.90
N LEU A 76 -30.38 20.88 8.23
CA LEU A 76 -28.93 20.66 8.14
C LEU A 76 -28.50 19.48 9.02
N SER A 77 -29.00 19.39 10.25
CA SER A 77 -28.73 18.24 11.13
C SER A 77 -29.28 16.92 10.57
N ALA A 78 -30.41 16.93 9.87
CA ALA A 78 -30.93 15.72 9.22
C ALA A 78 -30.07 15.32 8.01
N MET A 79 -29.58 16.29 7.24
CA MET A 79 -28.69 16.09 6.10
C MET A 79 -27.33 15.53 6.51
N GLU A 80 -26.75 16.00 7.62
CA GLU A 80 -25.51 15.45 8.18
C GLU A 80 -25.64 13.99 8.61
N ARG A 81 -26.83 13.60 9.09
CA ARG A 81 -27.15 12.22 9.46
C ARG A 81 -27.51 11.32 8.27
N ALA A 82 -27.62 11.86 7.05
CA ALA A 82 -27.93 11.10 5.85
C ALA A 82 -26.69 10.35 5.32
N THR A 83 -26.15 9.48 6.18
CA THR A 83 -25.00 8.62 5.90
C THR A 83 -25.38 7.15 6.04
N ILE A 84 -24.67 6.30 5.32
CA ILE A 84 -24.72 4.86 5.50
C ILE A 84 -23.31 4.30 5.44
N SER A 85 -23.00 3.38 6.35
CA SER A 85 -21.66 2.83 6.49
C SER A 85 -21.67 1.32 6.36
N PHE A 86 -20.66 0.78 5.68
CA PHE A 86 -20.47 -0.64 5.47
C PHE A 86 -19.08 -1.04 5.93
N SER A 87 -19.00 -1.97 6.89
CA SER A 87 -17.75 -2.60 7.27
C SER A 87 -17.30 -3.57 6.19
N TYR A 88 -15.99 -3.66 5.96
CA TYR A 88 -15.40 -4.57 5.00
C TYR A 88 -14.14 -5.22 5.56
N ALA A 89 -13.83 -6.40 5.03
CA ALA A 89 -12.56 -7.08 5.21
C ALA A 89 -12.16 -7.69 3.86
N LEU A 90 -11.03 -7.25 3.32
CA LEU A 90 -10.45 -7.79 2.10
C LEU A 90 -9.97 -9.21 2.38
N LYS A 91 -10.33 -10.12 1.47
CA LYS A 91 -9.80 -11.48 1.50
C LYS A 91 -8.48 -11.49 0.79
N MET A 92 -7.45 -11.97 1.48
CA MET A 92 -6.20 -12.33 0.84
C MET A 92 -6.48 -13.44 -0.18
N ARG A 93 -5.82 -13.41 -1.34
CA ARG A 93 -5.73 -14.57 -2.24
C ARG A 93 -5.09 -15.75 -1.48
N SER A 94 -5.06 -16.93 -2.09
CA SER A 94 -4.51 -18.15 -1.50
C SER A 94 -2.99 -18.09 -1.27
N PHE A 95 -2.57 -17.30 -0.29
CA PHE A 95 -1.20 -17.15 0.16
C PHE A 95 -0.99 -17.77 1.54
N ASP A 96 0.23 -18.25 1.78
CA ASP A 96 0.65 -18.68 3.10
C ASP A 96 0.59 -17.50 4.10
N GLN A 97 0.14 -17.79 5.34
CA GLN A 97 0.00 -16.76 6.38
C GLN A 97 1.36 -16.23 6.88
N VAL A 98 2.40 -17.04 6.70
CA VAL A 98 3.81 -16.68 6.92
C VAL A 98 4.52 -16.80 5.59
N LEU A 99 5.00 -15.67 5.05
CA LEU A 99 5.74 -15.64 3.79
C LEU A 99 7.24 -15.54 4.06
N PRO A 100 8.04 -16.53 3.64
CA PRO A 100 9.48 -16.36 3.58
C PRO A 100 9.81 -15.21 2.63
N SER A 101 10.73 -14.33 3.03
CA SER A 101 11.06 -13.14 2.25
C SER A 101 12.53 -12.78 2.37
N SER A 102 13.15 -12.41 1.25
CA SER A 102 14.49 -11.83 1.21
C SER A 102 14.50 -10.61 0.29
N ILE A 103 15.10 -9.52 0.76
CA ILE A 103 15.41 -8.35 -0.07
C ILE A 103 16.88 -8.02 0.18
N GLN A 104 17.72 -8.21 -0.82
CA GLN A 104 19.16 -7.96 -0.74
C GLN A 104 19.48 -6.50 -1.12
N GLU A 105 20.32 -5.86 -0.31
CA GLU A 105 20.68 -4.45 -0.44
C GLU A 105 22.09 -4.30 -0.99
N TYR A 106 22.29 -3.44 -2.00
CA TYR A 106 23.58 -3.27 -2.67
C TYR A 106 24.09 -1.83 -2.59
N SER A 107 25.40 -1.68 -2.49
CA SER A 107 26.08 -0.39 -2.65
C SER A 107 26.04 0.07 -4.11
N ILE A 108 26.50 1.30 -4.36
CA ILE A 108 26.59 1.85 -5.71
C ILE A 108 27.62 1.10 -6.58
N GLU A 109 28.59 0.44 -5.95
CA GLU A 109 29.57 -0.45 -6.59
C GLU A 109 29.06 -1.87 -6.80
N GLY A 110 27.81 -2.16 -6.44
CA GLY A 110 27.22 -3.50 -6.55
C GLY A 110 27.65 -4.47 -5.45
N VAL A 111 28.18 -3.98 -4.33
CA VAL A 111 28.58 -4.83 -3.19
C VAL A 111 27.38 -5.08 -2.29
N LEU A 112 27.12 -6.34 -1.95
CA LEU A 112 26.07 -6.72 -1.01
C LEU A 112 26.35 -6.10 0.37
N LEU A 113 25.37 -5.35 0.88
CA LEU A 113 25.43 -4.70 2.18
C LEU A 113 24.96 -5.66 3.28
N PRO A 114 25.55 -5.62 4.49
CA PRO A 114 25.14 -6.45 5.63
C PRO A 114 23.81 -6.00 6.28
N GLY A 115 23.05 -5.12 5.60
CA GLY A 115 21.80 -4.51 6.07
C GLY A 115 20.55 -5.28 5.64
N SER A 116 19.41 -4.88 6.21
CA SER A 116 18.08 -5.38 5.84
C SER A 116 16.99 -4.33 6.09
N ARG A 117 17.32 -3.06 5.82
CA ARG A 117 16.43 -1.90 6.00
C ARG A 117 15.15 -2.02 5.15
N ALA A 118 15.29 -2.35 3.88
CA ALA A 118 14.21 -2.62 2.93
C ALA A 118 13.38 -3.82 3.36
N LEU A 119 14.01 -4.98 3.60
CA LEU A 119 13.30 -6.19 4.07
C LEU A 119 12.56 -5.94 5.39
N SER A 120 13.16 -5.19 6.31
CA SER A 120 12.54 -4.89 7.60
C SER A 120 11.36 -3.94 7.48
N SER A 121 11.47 -2.91 6.65
CA SER A 121 10.36 -2.00 6.35
C SER A 121 9.22 -2.73 5.64
N PHE A 122 9.54 -3.54 4.63
CA PHE A 122 8.60 -4.41 3.93
C PHE A 122 7.82 -5.32 4.89
N ALA A 123 8.53 -6.07 5.74
CA ALA A 123 7.94 -6.99 6.70
C ALA A 123 7.08 -6.28 7.75
N LEU A 124 7.50 -5.11 8.22
CA LEU A 124 6.73 -4.31 9.17
C LEU A 124 5.40 -3.89 8.56
N GLU A 125 5.44 -3.31 7.37
CA GLU A 125 4.26 -2.85 6.66
C GLU A 125 3.32 -4.00 6.33
N LEU A 126 3.85 -5.14 5.89
CA LEU A 126 3.06 -6.33 5.55
C LEU A 126 2.40 -6.94 6.80
N GLY A 127 3.09 -6.88 7.94
CA GLY A 127 2.55 -7.27 9.24
C GLY A 127 1.35 -6.44 9.69
N LEU A 128 1.28 -5.15 9.31
CA LEU A 128 0.09 -4.32 9.58
C LEU A 128 -1.16 -4.81 8.84
N ASP A 129 -1.00 -5.61 7.79
CA ASP A 129 -2.11 -6.27 7.09
C ASP A 129 -2.30 -7.73 7.58
N GLY A 130 -1.68 -8.09 8.71
CA GLY A 130 -1.79 -9.40 9.34
C GLY A 130 -1.14 -10.55 8.57
N VAL A 131 -0.17 -10.25 7.71
CA VAL A 131 0.65 -11.25 7.01
C VAL A 131 2.03 -11.27 7.65
N ALA A 132 2.39 -12.40 8.22
CA ALA A 132 3.69 -12.55 8.86
C ALA A 132 4.78 -12.78 7.82
N THR A 133 5.98 -12.30 8.09
CA THR A 133 7.14 -12.45 7.21
C THR A 133 8.26 -13.18 7.93
N GLU A 134 8.73 -14.27 7.35
CA GLU A 134 9.97 -14.93 7.78
C GLU A 134 11.15 -14.35 6.99
N LYS A 135 11.98 -13.53 7.65
CA LYS A 135 13.10 -12.85 7.00
C LYS A 135 14.24 -13.82 6.74
N LEU A 136 14.61 -13.98 5.48
CA LEU A 136 15.69 -14.84 5.04
C LEU A 136 16.94 -14.03 4.68
N ALA A 137 18.06 -14.36 5.31
CA ALA A 137 19.37 -13.95 4.85
C ALA A 137 19.90 -15.01 3.88
N LEU A 138 19.76 -14.72 2.58
CA LEU A 138 20.23 -15.60 1.51
C LEU A 138 21.66 -15.24 1.12
N SER A 139 22.45 -16.26 0.83
CA SER A 139 23.89 -16.13 0.57
C SER A 139 24.23 -15.71 -0.86
N SER A 140 23.34 -16.00 -1.81
CA SER A 140 23.51 -15.74 -3.23
C SER A 140 22.43 -14.80 -3.78
N ALA A 141 22.74 -14.13 -4.87
CA ALA A 141 21.79 -13.37 -5.69
C ALA A 141 21.22 -14.20 -6.85
N ASP A 142 21.79 -15.38 -7.11
CA ASP A 142 21.32 -16.29 -8.15
C ASP A 142 20.00 -16.96 -7.71
N LEU A 143 18.99 -16.89 -8.58
CA LEU A 143 17.64 -17.38 -8.26
C LEU A 143 17.61 -18.89 -8.01
N GLU A 144 18.38 -19.68 -8.75
CA GLU A 144 18.40 -21.14 -8.60
C GLU A 144 19.02 -21.53 -7.27
N GLU A 145 20.14 -20.88 -6.91
CA GLU A 145 20.80 -21.06 -5.61
C GLU A 145 19.90 -20.60 -4.45
N GLN A 146 19.25 -19.44 -4.58
CA GLN A 146 18.29 -18.93 -3.59
C GLN A 146 17.14 -19.93 -3.36
N VAL A 147 16.52 -20.41 -4.44
CA VAL A 147 15.41 -21.38 -4.37
C VAL A 147 15.87 -22.70 -3.74
N GLY A 148 17.08 -23.16 -4.06
CA GLY A 148 17.70 -24.32 -3.42
C GLY A 148 17.86 -24.13 -1.91
N GLU A 149 18.40 -22.99 -1.48
CA GLU A 149 18.59 -22.63 -0.07
C GLU A 149 17.24 -22.57 0.67
N ILE A 150 16.22 -21.94 0.06
CA ILE A 150 14.86 -21.83 0.62
C ILE A 150 14.22 -23.21 0.78
N ARG A 151 14.24 -24.05 -0.27
CA ARG A 151 13.67 -25.40 -0.21
C ARG A 151 14.34 -26.27 0.84
N SER A 152 15.65 -26.08 1.06
CA SER A 152 16.38 -26.79 2.11
C SER A 152 16.01 -26.30 3.51
N ARG A 153 15.85 -24.99 3.72
CA ARG A 153 15.54 -24.42 5.04
C ARG A 153 14.07 -24.54 5.40
N LEU A 154 13.19 -24.37 4.41
CA LEU A 154 11.74 -24.28 4.54
C LEU A 154 11.05 -25.19 3.53
N PRO A 155 11.12 -26.52 3.69
CA PRO A 155 10.61 -27.49 2.71
C PRO A 155 9.09 -27.47 2.52
N LYS A 156 8.36 -26.79 3.42
CA LYS A 156 6.90 -26.63 3.36
C LYS A 156 6.47 -25.30 2.73
N ALA A 157 7.39 -24.38 2.49
CA ALA A 157 7.06 -23.11 1.86
C ALA A 157 6.56 -23.36 0.44
N THR A 158 5.37 -22.84 0.12
CA THR A 158 4.82 -22.92 -1.23
C THR A 158 5.12 -21.66 -2.03
N GLN A 159 5.35 -20.55 -1.35
CA GLN A 159 5.58 -19.24 -1.91
C GLN A 159 6.76 -18.54 -1.22
N VAL A 160 7.39 -17.60 -1.92
CA VAL A 160 8.47 -16.76 -1.38
C VAL A 160 8.49 -15.38 -2.04
N ILE A 161 8.89 -14.36 -1.29
CA ILE A 161 9.17 -13.03 -1.82
C ILE A 161 10.68 -12.85 -1.94
N LEU A 162 11.14 -12.51 -3.13
CA LEU A 162 12.56 -12.27 -3.41
C LEU A 162 12.72 -10.91 -4.07
N GLY A 163 13.74 -10.17 -3.66
CA GLY A 163 14.01 -8.87 -4.24
C GLY A 163 15.45 -8.43 -4.06
N THR A 164 15.80 -7.42 -4.84
CA THR A 164 17.11 -6.78 -4.84
C THR A 164 16.91 -5.29 -4.95
N VAL A 165 17.67 -4.51 -4.20
CA VAL A 165 17.67 -3.05 -4.27
C VAL A 165 19.08 -2.53 -4.09
N GLY A 166 19.51 -1.60 -4.95
CA GLY A 166 20.84 -1.02 -4.93
C GLY A 166 20.79 0.50 -4.91
N VAL A 167 21.86 1.13 -4.42
CA VAL A 167 22.07 2.57 -4.59
C VAL A 167 22.30 2.85 -6.08
N ALA A 168 21.38 3.60 -6.70
CA ALA A 168 21.47 3.99 -8.10
C ALA A 168 22.25 5.30 -8.26
N THR A 169 21.95 6.29 -7.41
CA THR A 169 22.65 7.58 -7.40
C THR A 169 22.79 8.11 -5.97
N GLN A 170 23.83 8.91 -5.77
CA GLN A 170 24.06 9.66 -4.54
C GLN A 170 24.60 11.04 -4.89
N GLU A 171 24.05 12.07 -4.26
CA GLU A 171 24.47 13.44 -4.48
C GLU A 171 24.46 14.22 -3.17
N ARG A 172 25.40 15.15 -3.01
CA ARG A 172 25.40 16.08 -1.89
C ARG A 172 24.81 17.42 -2.34
N VAL A 173 23.64 17.76 -1.82
CA VAL A 173 22.93 19.01 -2.12
C VAL A 173 22.97 19.91 -0.89
N ARG A 174 23.76 20.99 -0.95
CA ARG A 174 24.03 21.89 0.18
C ARG A 174 24.58 21.12 1.39
N THR A 175 23.81 21.03 2.46
CA THR A 175 24.16 20.36 3.71
C THR A 175 23.62 18.94 3.81
N GLU A 176 22.83 18.47 2.84
CA GLU A 176 22.19 17.16 2.86
C GLU A 176 22.79 16.23 1.82
N TRP A 177 22.76 14.94 2.12
CA TRP A 177 22.91 13.86 1.15
C TRP A 177 21.54 13.49 0.62
N VAL A 178 21.45 13.29 -0.68
CA VAL A 178 20.30 12.74 -1.38
C VAL A 178 20.73 11.41 -1.98
N VAL A 179 20.00 10.35 -1.68
CA VAL A 179 20.28 8.99 -2.17
C VAL A 179 19.05 8.47 -2.87
N VAL A 180 19.25 7.93 -4.08
CA VAL A 180 18.23 7.20 -4.84
C VAL A 180 18.63 5.74 -4.86
N VAL A 181 17.68 4.88 -4.52
CA VAL A 181 17.81 3.43 -4.65
C VAL A 181 16.84 2.94 -5.71
N SER A 182 17.27 1.96 -6.52
CA SER A 182 16.43 1.28 -7.50
C SER A 182 16.53 -0.23 -7.32
N GLY A 183 15.43 -0.93 -7.58
CA GLY A 183 15.34 -2.37 -7.39
C GLY A 183 13.99 -2.93 -7.77
N GLN A 184 13.78 -4.21 -7.46
CA GLN A 184 12.52 -4.89 -7.71
C GLN A 184 12.28 -5.98 -6.66
N VAL A 185 11.01 -6.34 -6.51
CA VAL A 185 10.54 -7.42 -5.65
C VAL A 185 9.55 -8.26 -6.42
N ALA A 186 9.74 -9.57 -6.41
CA ALA A 186 8.86 -10.54 -7.02
C ALA A 186 8.37 -11.56 -6.01
N LEU A 187 7.12 -11.99 -6.20
CA LEU A 187 6.50 -13.08 -5.48
C LEU A 187 6.52 -14.32 -6.36
N TYR A 188 7.08 -15.41 -5.84
CA TYR A 188 7.23 -16.67 -6.54
C TYR A 188 6.35 -17.74 -5.90
N ASP A 189 5.70 -18.54 -6.74
CA ASP A 189 5.32 -19.90 -6.37
C ASP A 189 6.58 -20.76 -6.50
N LEU A 190 6.81 -21.65 -5.54
CA LEU A 190 7.99 -22.53 -5.51
C LEU A 190 7.73 -23.87 -6.20
N ASN A 191 6.46 -24.25 -6.46
CA ASN A 191 6.08 -25.54 -7.02
C ASN A 191 4.88 -25.40 -8.00
N PRO A 192 5.12 -25.23 -9.33
CA PRO A 192 6.40 -25.04 -9.99
C PRO A 192 7.03 -23.67 -9.68
N LEU A 193 8.34 -23.51 -9.90
CA LEU A 193 9.00 -22.21 -9.77
C LEU A 193 8.43 -21.24 -10.83
N LYS A 194 7.63 -20.27 -10.39
CA LYS A 194 6.96 -19.33 -11.28
C LYS A 194 6.82 -17.97 -10.61
N VAL A 195 7.06 -16.90 -11.38
CA VAL A 195 6.72 -15.53 -10.96
C VAL A 195 5.20 -15.39 -10.95
N VAL A 196 4.66 -15.10 -9.79
CA VAL A 196 3.22 -14.85 -9.55
C VAL A 196 2.94 -13.36 -9.64
N TYR A 197 3.88 -12.54 -9.17
CA TYR A 197 3.83 -11.09 -9.24
C TYR A 197 5.24 -10.51 -9.34
N ASP A 198 5.37 -9.42 -10.08
CA ASP A 198 6.60 -8.65 -10.22
C ASP A 198 6.25 -7.17 -9.98
N SER A 199 6.95 -6.53 -9.05
CA SER A 199 6.75 -5.10 -8.76
C SER A 199 7.16 -4.18 -9.90
N GLN A 200 7.90 -4.70 -10.88
CA GLN A 200 8.74 -3.92 -11.79
C GLN A 200 9.76 -3.10 -11.01
N GLU A 201 10.44 -2.19 -11.71
CA GLU A 201 11.40 -1.27 -11.12
C GLU A 201 10.72 -0.31 -10.13
N ILE A 202 11.24 -0.27 -8.91
CA ILE A 202 10.86 0.64 -7.85
C ILE A 202 12.04 1.57 -7.58
N GLU A 203 11.81 2.87 -7.74
CA GLU A 203 12.73 3.89 -7.29
C GLU A 203 12.26 4.50 -5.96
N ALA A 204 13.18 4.68 -5.04
CA ALA A 204 12.94 5.40 -3.80
C ALA A 204 14.04 6.41 -3.53
N VAL A 205 13.63 7.62 -3.16
CA VAL A 205 14.54 8.73 -2.83
C VAL A 205 14.40 9.12 -1.37
N ALA A 206 15.52 9.43 -0.74
CA ALA A 206 15.54 10.05 0.58
C ALA A 206 16.70 11.03 0.71
N SER A 207 16.59 11.93 1.68
CA SER A 207 17.66 12.81 2.11
C SER A 207 17.99 12.64 3.58
N GLY A 208 19.20 13.03 3.97
CA GLY A 208 19.72 12.91 5.32
C GLY A 208 20.93 13.80 5.55
N THR A 209 21.29 14.03 6.81
CA THR A 209 22.47 14.80 7.19
C THR A 209 23.77 14.06 6.87
N THR A 210 23.72 12.72 6.88
CA THR A 210 24.80 11.85 6.42
C THR A 210 24.35 10.98 5.25
N PHE A 211 25.33 10.44 4.52
CA PHE A 211 25.07 9.49 3.44
C PHE A 211 24.34 8.24 3.95
N GLU A 212 24.78 7.69 5.08
CA GLU A 212 24.21 6.48 5.68
C GLU A 212 22.75 6.71 6.10
N GLU A 213 22.45 7.88 6.66
CA GLU A 213 21.08 8.25 7.03
C GLU A 213 20.16 8.30 5.81
N ALA A 214 20.60 9.01 4.76
CA ALA A 214 19.86 9.13 3.50
C ALA A 214 19.67 7.75 2.84
N ARG A 215 20.72 6.93 2.77
CA ARG A 215 20.68 5.59 2.20
C ARG A 215 19.74 4.67 2.96
N ASP A 216 19.87 4.60 4.29
CA ASP A 216 19.05 3.73 5.13
C ASP A 216 17.57 4.15 5.11
N GLU A 217 17.27 5.45 4.96
CA GLU A 217 15.91 5.94 4.72
C GLU A 217 15.41 5.60 3.31
N ALA A 218 16.23 5.71 2.27
CA ALA A 218 15.86 5.34 0.90
C ALA A 218 15.49 3.85 0.80
N PHE A 219 16.30 2.96 1.41
CA PHE A 219 15.97 1.54 1.51
C PHE A 219 14.68 1.28 2.31
N ARG A 220 14.44 2.00 3.41
CA ARG A 220 13.18 1.87 4.17
C ARG A 220 11.97 2.26 3.31
N ARG A 221 12.06 3.36 2.55
CA ARG A 221 11.00 3.79 1.61
C ARG A 221 10.78 2.78 0.51
N PHE A 222 11.85 2.23 -0.07
CA PHE A 222 11.75 1.13 -1.03
C PHE A 222 10.94 -0.04 -0.45
N GLY A 223 11.25 -0.48 0.79
CA GLY A 223 10.51 -1.55 1.44
C GLY A 223 9.02 -1.27 1.62
N SER A 224 8.67 -0.03 1.98
CA SER A 224 7.26 0.40 2.10
C SER A 224 6.53 0.41 0.75
N ILE A 225 7.19 0.91 -0.31
CA ILE A 225 6.63 0.95 -1.66
C ILE A 225 6.47 -0.48 -2.21
N ALA A 226 7.49 -1.33 -2.04
CA ALA A 226 7.43 -2.73 -2.44
C ALA A 226 6.28 -3.46 -1.75
N LYS A 227 6.09 -3.24 -0.44
CA LYS A 227 4.92 -3.78 0.27
C LYS A 227 3.62 -3.27 -0.33
N TYR A 228 3.49 -1.97 -0.58
CA TYR A 228 2.28 -1.38 -1.15
C TYR A 228 1.87 -2.08 -2.46
N LEU A 229 2.85 -2.32 -3.34
CA LEU A 229 2.64 -2.99 -4.62
C LEU A 229 2.29 -4.48 -4.46
N VAL A 230 3.06 -5.23 -3.66
CA VAL A 230 2.80 -6.66 -3.40
C VAL A 230 1.45 -6.85 -2.68
N GLY A 231 1.15 -6.02 -1.69
CA GLY A 231 -0.10 -6.05 -0.94
C GLY A 231 -1.32 -5.78 -1.83
N ALA A 232 -1.22 -4.82 -2.75
CA ALA A 232 -2.27 -4.56 -3.72
C ALA A 232 -2.60 -5.83 -4.54
N TYR A 233 -1.58 -6.57 -4.97
CA TYR A 233 -1.78 -7.86 -5.65
C TYR A 233 -2.35 -8.94 -4.72
N MET A 234 -1.87 -9.02 -3.47
CA MET A 234 -2.28 -10.06 -2.53
C MET A 234 -3.75 -9.97 -2.10
N PHE A 235 -4.31 -8.77 -2.01
CA PHE A 235 -5.64 -8.53 -1.44
C PHE A 235 -6.71 -8.10 -2.46
N ARG A 236 -6.34 -7.94 -3.74
CA ARG A 236 -7.29 -7.53 -4.79
C ARG A 236 -7.37 -8.60 -5.87
N ASN A 237 -8.57 -8.84 -6.38
CA ASN A 237 -8.83 -9.75 -7.49
C ASN A 237 -8.74 -9.03 -8.83
#